data_AF-A0A957IKM5-F1
#
_entry.id   AF-A0A957IKM5-F1
#
_cell.length_a   1.000
_cell.length_b   1.000
_cell.length_c   1.000
_cell.angle_alpha   90.00
_cell.angle_beta   90.00
_cell.angle_gamma   90.00
#
_symmetry.space_group_name_H-M   'P 1'
#
loop_
_entity.id
_entity.type
_entity.pdbx_description
1 polymer ?
#
loop_
_entity_poly.entity_id
_entity_poly.type
_entity_poly.pdbx_seq_one_letter_code
_entity_poly.pdbx_strand_id
1 'polypeptide(L)'
;MTTQPDEQGVSRRNFIKAAALTAVAASATGAGAAIYNQNQNAATVITAVPNNTAPIVNTAVPPIAAPDSDLFTRLAAAQAENVRLQAALDSAQRQLTNLQTNNQTAVSDSEALTTELGQANEQIGILAGLIALYEQFTAVDVETAVTDGFNNFTGEVETMLAEMPTLSESIQLGRQALENFESQVPVLDNGRLWLINHLSKIEGYFQVVEQLLSEAVDRVGPFLQMLTDWFEGVKKWLPFGIGQTATTIMQSITDLIMETPNTISGLDTNIAQPLNVWLNRDQNNETALHQTLIKPLRDDLMPKADMTVSKAQQMNEMYKTSLKEPVETAVSSQRAIRGLIVAYRERHGV
;
A
#
# COMPACT_ATOMS: atom_id res chain seq x y z
N MET A 1 42.25 1.74 -37.45
CA MET A 1 41.00 1.07 -37.88
C MET A 1 40.03 1.11 -36.72
N THR A 2 39.14 2.09 -36.72
CA THR A 2 38.04 2.23 -35.75
C THR A 2 36.83 2.64 -36.56
N THR A 3 35.97 1.65 -36.81
CA THR A 3 34.71 1.77 -37.52
C THR A 3 33.64 2.29 -36.59
N GLN A 4 32.94 3.32 -37.06
CA GLN A 4 31.62 3.75 -36.60
C GLN A 4 30.59 2.62 -36.83
N PRO A 5 29.49 2.59 -36.06
CA PRO A 5 28.22 2.43 -36.75
C PRO A 5 27.13 3.40 -36.29
N ASP A 6 26.24 3.62 -37.24
CA ASP A 6 25.09 4.51 -37.29
C ASP A 6 23.95 4.19 -36.31
N GLU A 7 23.26 5.27 -35.96
CA GLU A 7 21.80 5.51 -35.96
C GLU A 7 20.78 4.38 -35.71
N GLN A 8 19.82 4.76 -34.84
CA GLN A 8 18.37 4.55 -34.98
C GLN A 8 17.83 3.10 -34.99
N GLY A 9 17.61 2.59 -33.78
CA GLY A 9 16.67 1.50 -33.51
C GLY A 9 15.57 1.95 -32.55
N VAL A 10 14.58 2.70 -33.06
CA VAL A 10 13.34 3.03 -32.32
C VAL A 10 12.61 1.74 -31.95
N SER A 11 12.67 1.35 -30.68
CA SER A 11 11.93 0.21 -30.15
C SER A 11 10.45 0.54 -30.01
N ARG A 12 9.68 0.24 -31.07
CA ARG A 12 8.22 0.43 -31.21
C ARG A 12 7.36 -0.32 -30.17
N ARG A 13 7.95 -0.97 -29.15
CA ARG A 13 7.22 -1.67 -28.08
C ARG A 13 7.20 -0.93 -26.74
N ASN A 14 8.00 0.13 -26.57
CA ASN A 14 8.01 0.92 -25.33
C ASN A 14 7.20 2.21 -25.41
N PHE A 15 6.50 2.47 -26.53
CA PHE A 15 5.68 3.67 -26.72
C PHE A 15 4.15 3.43 -26.60
N ILE A 16 3.70 2.19 -26.35
CA ILE A 16 2.26 1.88 -26.16
C ILE A 16 1.88 1.72 -24.67
N LYS A 17 2.83 1.79 -23.72
CA LYS A 17 2.53 1.62 -22.28
C LYS A 17 2.51 2.90 -21.43
N ALA A 18 2.62 4.10 -22.04
CA ALA A 18 2.74 5.36 -21.31
C ALA A 18 1.67 6.42 -21.67
N ALA A 19 0.49 6.00 -22.14
CA ALA A 19 -0.63 6.91 -22.44
C ALA A 19 -2.00 6.32 -22.05
N ALA A 20 -2.12 5.76 -20.85
CA ALA A 20 -3.38 5.19 -20.34
C ALA A 20 -3.71 5.64 -18.90
N LEU A 21 -3.28 6.84 -18.50
CA LEU A 21 -3.66 7.45 -17.24
C LEU A 21 -3.94 8.93 -17.48
N THR A 22 -5.04 9.40 -16.89
CA THR A 22 -5.55 10.78 -16.83
C THR A 22 -6.38 11.28 -18.02
N ALA A 23 -7.70 11.03 -17.98
CA ALA A 23 -8.73 12.09 -17.98
C ALA A 23 -10.15 11.51 -18.26
N VAL A 24 -10.91 11.17 -17.22
CA VAL A 24 -12.38 11.35 -17.25
C VAL A 24 -12.82 11.78 -15.85
N ALA A 25 -12.79 13.08 -15.62
CA ALA A 25 -13.60 13.72 -14.60
C ALA A 25 -14.74 14.47 -15.33
N ALA A 26 -15.94 14.35 -14.75
CA ALA A 26 -17.14 15.16 -14.97
C ALA A 26 -17.90 14.98 -16.30
N SER A 27 -19.08 14.34 -16.23
CA SER A 27 -20.39 15.01 -16.39
C SER A 27 -21.52 13.98 -16.61
N ALA A 28 -22.43 13.87 -15.65
CA ALA A 28 -23.69 13.15 -15.85
C ALA A 28 -24.82 13.83 -15.04
N THR A 29 -25.06 15.10 -15.34
CA THR A 29 -26.37 15.74 -15.22
C THR A 29 -26.82 16.05 -16.63
N GLY A 30 -27.96 15.48 -17.04
CA GLY A 30 -28.38 15.44 -18.44
C GLY A 30 -28.74 16.79 -19.04
N ALA A 31 -28.64 16.85 -20.37
CA ALA A 31 -29.59 17.45 -21.30
C ALA A 31 -28.98 17.52 -22.71
N GLY A 32 -29.69 16.98 -23.70
CA GLY A 32 -29.91 17.66 -24.98
C GLY A 32 -28.87 17.57 -26.11
N ALA A 33 -29.42 17.24 -27.29
CA ALA A 33 -29.01 17.65 -28.64
C ALA A 33 -27.98 16.78 -29.41
N ALA A 34 -28.55 15.94 -30.28
CA ALA A 34 -28.33 15.83 -31.74
C ALA A 34 -26.93 16.16 -32.32
N ILE A 35 -26.39 15.24 -33.15
CA ILE A 35 -25.99 15.50 -34.55
C ILE A 35 -26.20 14.24 -35.40
N TYR A 36 -26.66 14.52 -36.62
CA TYR A 36 -27.14 13.69 -37.71
C TYR A 36 -26.01 13.38 -38.73
N ASN A 37 -26.23 12.33 -39.54
CA ASN A 37 -25.61 11.98 -40.83
C ASN A 37 -24.12 11.55 -40.87
N GLN A 38 -23.85 10.38 -41.46
CA GLN A 38 -23.53 10.26 -42.90
C GLN A 38 -23.27 8.79 -43.31
N ASN A 39 -23.72 8.44 -44.52
CA ASN A 39 -23.43 7.25 -45.33
C ASN A 39 -24.09 5.90 -44.99
N GLN A 40 -25.28 5.69 -45.59
CA GLN A 40 -25.56 4.41 -46.25
C GLN A 40 -26.11 4.68 -47.67
N ASN A 41 -25.24 4.50 -48.67
CA ASN A 41 -25.66 4.26 -50.05
C ASN A 41 -26.01 2.77 -50.17
N ALA A 42 -27.29 2.43 -50.09
CA ALA A 42 -27.82 1.17 -50.58
C ALA A 42 -28.94 1.49 -51.58
N ALA A 43 -28.60 1.41 -52.86
CA ALA A 43 -29.54 1.56 -53.96
C ALA A 43 -30.63 0.47 -53.84
N THR A 44 -31.85 0.88 -53.52
CA THR A 44 -33.02 0.01 -53.57
C THR A 44 -33.52 0.01 -55.01
N VAL A 45 -33.44 -1.15 -55.66
CA VAL A 45 -34.00 -1.38 -57.00
C VAL A 45 -35.52 -1.34 -56.89
N ILE A 46 -36.13 -0.25 -57.36
CA ILE A 46 -37.58 -0.16 -57.55
C ILE A 46 -37.89 -0.88 -58.88
N THR A 47 -38.35 -2.13 -58.81
CA THR A 47 -38.93 -2.78 -59.98
C THR A 47 -40.32 -2.20 -60.21
N ALA A 48 -40.42 -1.25 -61.15
CA ALA A 48 -41.70 -0.76 -61.63
C ALA A 48 -42.46 -1.91 -62.29
N VAL A 49 -43.65 -2.24 -61.77
CA VAL A 49 -44.63 -3.08 -62.47
C VAL A 49 -45.31 -2.19 -63.51
N PRO A 50 -45.19 -2.46 -64.82
CA PRO A 50 -45.92 -1.69 -65.82
C PRO A 50 -47.40 -2.09 -65.79
N ASN A 51 -48.25 -1.20 -65.27
CA ASN A 51 -49.69 -1.28 -65.40
C ASN A 51 -50.10 -0.86 -66.83
N ASN A 52 -49.93 -1.76 -67.79
CA ASN A 52 -50.44 -1.59 -69.14
C ASN A 52 -51.70 -2.45 -69.30
N THR A 53 -52.88 -1.83 -69.18
CA THR A 53 -54.12 -2.19 -69.89
C THR A 53 -55.22 -1.20 -69.51
N ALA A 54 -55.18 -0.01 -70.10
CA ALA A 54 -56.40 0.77 -70.26
C ALA A 54 -57.29 0.07 -71.33
N PRO A 55 -58.61 -0.07 -71.11
CA PRO A 55 -59.49 -0.59 -72.15
C PRO A 55 -59.55 0.41 -73.31
N ILE A 56 -59.17 -0.03 -74.51
CA ILE A 56 -59.38 0.72 -75.75
C ILE A 56 -60.87 0.63 -76.05
N VAL A 57 -61.59 1.74 -75.87
CA VAL A 57 -62.99 1.86 -76.32
C VAL A 57 -62.96 2.07 -77.83
N ASN A 58 -63.22 1.01 -78.59
CA ASN A 58 -63.46 1.12 -80.03
C ASN A 58 -64.81 1.79 -80.27
N THR A 59 -64.83 3.10 -80.48
CA THR A 59 -65.98 3.80 -81.09
C THR A 59 -65.79 3.87 -82.59
N ALA A 60 -66.06 2.77 -83.29
CA ALA A 60 -66.32 2.82 -84.73
C ALA A 60 -67.74 3.36 -84.93
N VAL A 61 -67.87 4.61 -85.38
CA VAL A 61 -69.14 5.20 -85.82
C VAL A 61 -69.19 5.15 -87.35
N PRO A 62 -70.04 4.34 -87.99
CA PRO A 62 -70.30 4.43 -89.42
C PRO A 62 -71.22 5.65 -89.74
N PRO A 63 -71.16 6.20 -90.97
CA PRO A 63 -71.80 7.46 -91.32
C PRO A 63 -73.32 7.32 -91.47
N ILE A 64 -74.02 8.43 -91.23
CA ILE A 64 -75.48 8.55 -91.11
C ILE A 64 -76.13 8.82 -92.47
N ALA A 65 -77.16 8.06 -92.82
CA ALA A 65 -78.27 8.50 -93.67
C ALA A 65 -79.59 8.13 -92.95
N ALA A 66 -80.48 9.12 -92.74
CA ALA A 66 -81.69 9.01 -91.88
C ALA A 66 -82.89 8.35 -92.59
N PRO A 67 -83.84 7.75 -91.82
CA PRO A 67 -85.12 8.43 -91.54
C PRO A 67 -85.60 8.22 -90.08
N ASP A 68 -86.68 8.88 -89.63
CA ASP A 68 -87.17 8.98 -88.23
C ASP A 68 -87.27 7.68 -87.37
N SER A 69 -87.19 6.48 -87.97
CA SER A 69 -87.02 5.20 -87.23
C SER A 69 -85.62 5.01 -86.62
N ASP A 70 -84.62 5.71 -87.14
CA ASP A 70 -83.24 5.72 -86.65
C ASP A 70 -83.11 6.51 -85.33
N LEU A 71 -83.99 7.50 -85.11
CA LEU A 71 -84.02 8.25 -83.85
C LEU A 71 -84.50 7.37 -82.68
N PHE A 72 -85.51 6.53 -82.88
CA PHE A 72 -85.95 5.56 -81.86
C PHE A 72 -84.90 4.48 -81.59
N THR A 73 -84.20 4.01 -82.63
CA THR A 73 -83.13 3.02 -82.50
C THR A 73 -81.92 3.61 -81.78
N ARG A 74 -81.55 4.85 -82.11
CA ARG A 74 -80.53 5.62 -81.38
C ARG A 74 -80.93 5.95 -79.96
N LEU A 75 -82.19 6.26 -79.71
CA LEU A 75 -82.70 6.52 -78.35
C LEU A 75 -82.66 5.24 -77.51
N ALA A 76 -83.09 4.10 -78.07
CA ALA A 76 -83.00 2.80 -77.40
C ALA A 76 -81.54 2.38 -77.15
N ALA A 77 -80.63 2.61 -78.11
CA ALA A 77 -79.20 2.39 -77.93
C ALA A 77 -78.59 3.34 -76.88
N ALA A 78 -79.01 4.60 -76.84
CA ALA A 78 -78.58 5.57 -75.83
C ALA A 78 -79.14 5.26 -74.44
N GLN A 79 -80.35 4.68 -74.35
CA GLN A 79 -80.92 4.19 -73.10
C GLN A 79 -80.19 2.94 -72.61
N ALA A 80 -79.90 1.99 -73.50
CA ALA A 80 -79.12 0.80 -73.16
C ALA A 80 -77.71 1.18 -72.68
N GLU A 81 -77.06 2.16 -73.35
CA GLU A 81 -75.75 2.64 -72.92
C GLU A 81 -75.82 3.39 -71.58
N ASN A 82 -76.88 4.15 -71.30
CA ASN A 82 -77.08 4.76 -69.97
C ASN A 82 -77.20 3.71 -68.86
N VAL A 83 -77.96 2.64 -69.10
CA VAL A 83 -78.09 1.54 -68.13
C VAL A 83 -76.74 0.82 -67.94
N ARG A 84 -75.97 0.64 -69.02
CA ARG A 84 -74.62 0.04 -68.97
C ARG A 84 -73.65 0.92 -68.19
N LEU A 85 -73.67 2.23 -68.42
CA LEU A 85 -72.87 3.21 -67.70
C LEU A 85 -73.26 3.28 -66.22
N GLN A 86 -74.55 3.19 -65.89
CA GLN A 86 -75.02 3.10 -64.50
C GLN A 86 -74.51 1.83 -63.82
N ALA A 87 -74.62 0.67 -64.46
CA ALA A 87 -74.10 -0.58 -63.92
C ALA A 87 -72.55 -0.55 -63.75
N ALA A 88 -71.84 0.07 -64.69
CA ALA A 88 -70.39 0.26 -64.58
C ALA A 88 -70.02 1.19 -63.42
N LEU A 89 -70.77 2.29 -63.23
CA LEU A 89 -70.56 3.23 -62.13
C LEU A 89 -70.85 2.60 -60.77
N ASP A 90 -71.93 1.82 -60.65
CA ASP A 90 -72.23 1.04 -59.44
C ASP A 90 -71.12 0.02 -59.13
N SER A 91 -70.59 -0.64 -60.15
CA SER A 91 -69.48 -1.59 -59.98
C SER A 91 -68.20 -0.90 -59.52
N ALA A 92 -67.89 0.28 -60.07
CA ALA A 92 -66.75 1.10 -59.70
C ALA A 92 -66.90 1.67 -58.29
N GLN A 93 -68.11 2.09 -57.89
CA GLN A 93 -68.40 2.54 -56.53
C GLN A 93 -68.18 1.43 -55.52
N ARG A 94 -68.67 0.20 -55.77
CA ARG A 94 -68.41 -0.95 -54.87
C ARG A 94 -66.92 -1.26 -54.77
N GLN A 95 -66.18 -1.20 -55.88
CA GLN A 95 -64.73 -1.40 -55.85
C GLN A 95 -64.04 -0.30 -55.02
N LEU A 96 -64.45 0.95 -55.15
CA LEU A 96 -63.89 2.06 -54.38
C LEU A 96 -64.21 1.93 -52.88
N THR A 97 -65.45 1.52 -52.53
CA THR A 97 -65.82 1.20 -51.14
C THR A 97 -64.99 0.05 -50.59
N ASN A 98 -64.83 -1.05 -51.34
CA ASN A 98 -63.99 -2.18 -50.93
C ASN A 98 -62.53 -1.77 -50.75
N LEU A 99 -61.97 -0.95 -51.65
CA LEU A 99 -60.61 -0.42 -51.51
C LEU A 99 -60.49 0.53 -50.32
N GLN A 100 -61.50 1.36 -50.05
CA GLN A 100 -61.53 2.23 -48.87
C GLN A 100 -61.57 1.41 -47.57
N THR A 101 -62.38 0.36 -47.51
CA THR A 101 -62.43 -0.55 -46.35
C THR A 101 -61.11 -1.28 -46.17
N ASN A 102 -60.53 -1.84 -47.23
CA ASN A 102 -59.23 -2.52 -47.16
C ASN A 102 -58.10 -1.56 -46.72
N ASN A 103 -58.09 -0.32 -47.22
CA ASN A 103 -57.13 0.69 -46.76
C ASN A 103 -57.34 1.06 -45.29
N GLN A 104 -58.58 1.18 -44.82
CA GLN A 104 -58.86 1.43 -43.39
C GLN A 104 -58.34 0.29 -42.52
N THR A 105 -58.56 -0.97 -42.90
CA THR A 105 -58.04 -2.13 -42.19
C THR A 105 -56.50 -2.17 -42.21
N ALA A 106 -55.88 -1.92 -43.36
CA ALA A 106 -54.41 -1.88 -43.46
C ALA A 106 -53.79 -0.76 -42.60
N VAL A 107 -54.46 0.40 -42.50
CA VAL A 107 -54.06 1.48 -41.60
C VAL A 107 -54.18 1.06 -40.14
N SER A 108 -55.30 0.45 -39.73
CA SER A 108 -55.46 -0.02 -38.35
C SER A 108 -54.46 -1.11 -37.96
N ASP A 109 -54.15 -2.03 -38.87
CA ASP A 109 -53.15 -3.07 -38.64
C ASP A 109 -51.75 -2.45 -38.52
N SER A 110 -51.42 -1.47 -39.36
CA SER A 110 -50.17 -0.71 -39.26
C SER A 110 -50.05 0.06 -37.94
N GLU A 111 -51.13 0.68 -37.45
CA GLU A 111 -51.18 1.34 -36.14
C GLU A 111 -51.02 0.35 -34.98
N ALA A 112 -51.60 -0.85 -35.09
CA ALA A 112 -51.42 -1.91 -34.10
C ALA A 112 -49.97 -2.41 -34.06
N LEU A 113 -49.36 -2.70 -35.21
CA LEU A 113 -47.96 -3.14 -35.29
C LEU A 113 -46.98 -2.08 -34.77
N THR A 114 -47.22 -0.79 -35.07
CA THR A 114 -46.35 0.29 -34.57
C THR A 114 -46.46 0.43 -33.05
N THR A 115 -47.63 0.19 -32.47
CA THR A 115 -47.82 0.15 -31.02
C THR A 115 -47.10 -1.05 -30.40
N GLU A 116 -47.22 -2.24 -31.01
CA GLU A 116 -46.57 -3.46 -30.55
C GLU A 116 -45.04 -3.36 -30.62
N LEU A 117 -44.49 -2.80 -31.71
CA LEU A 117 -43.06 -2.50 -31.84
C LEU A 117 -42.58 -1.50 -30.77
N GLY A 118 -43.41 -0.51 -30.44
CA GLY A 118 -43.13 0.42 -29.35
C GLY A 118 -42.99 -0.28 -27.99
N GLN A 119 -43.95 -1.16 -27.66
CA GLN A 119 -43.95 -1.94 -26.43
C GLN A 119 -42.79 -2.93 -26.37
N ALA A 120 -42.50 -3.63 -27.48
CA ALA A 120 -41.38 -4.55 -27.56
C ALA A 120 -40.04 -3.82 -27.38
N ASN A 121 -39.86 -2.65 -28.00
CA ASN A 121 -38.66 -1.83 -27.82
C ASN A 121 -38.50 -1.35 -26.38
N GLU A 122 -39.59 -0.97 -25.71
CA GLU A 122 -39.56 -0.60 -24.29
C GLU A 122 -39.13 -1.78 -23.42
N GLN A 123 -39.69 -2.96 -23.65
CA GLN A 123 -39.34 -4.17 -22.90
C GLN A 123 -37.89 -4.61 -23.14
N ILE A 124 -37.39 -4.49 -24.38
CA ILE A 124 -35.97 -4.71 -24.70
C ILE A 124 -35.10 -3.71 -23.92
N GLY A 125 -35.48 -2.44 -23.86
CA GLY A 125 -34.76 -1.42 -23.09
C GLY A 125 -34.68 -1.75 -21.59
N ILE A 126 -35.79 -2.22 -21.01
CA ILE A 126 -35.86 -2.66 -19.61
C ILE A 126 -34.93 -3.86 -19.36
N LEU A 127 -35.01 -4.88 -20.21
CA LEU A 127 -34.17 -6.08 -20.07
C LEU A 127 -32.69 -5.77 -20.27
N ALA A 128 -32.35 -4.91 -21.23
CA ALA A 128 -30.97 -4.45 -21.44
C ALA A 128 -30.42 -3.71 -20.22
N GLY A 129 -31.23 -2.86 -19.58
CA GLY A 129 -30.85 -2.17 -18.33
C GLY A 129 -30.61 -3.16 -17.18
N LEU A 130 -31.45 -4.19 -17.04
CA LEU A 130 -31.26 -5.24 -16.05
C LEU A 130 -30.00 -6.07 -16.31
N ILE A 131 -29.74 -6.43 -17.58
CA ILE A 131 -28.52 -7.15 -17.98
C ILE A 131 -27.29 -6.32 -17.64
N ALA A 132 -27.28 -5.02 -17.94
CA ALA A 132 -26.16 -4.14 -17.60
C ALA A 132 -25.87 -4.10 -16.08
N LEU A 133 -26.90 -4.11 -15.23
CA LEU A 133 -26.73 -4.21 -13.78
C LEU A 133 -26.14 -5.57 -13.35
N TYR A 134 -26.56 -6.66 -13.98
CA TYR A 134 -25.99 -7.99 -13.73
C TYR A 134 -24.54 -8.11 -14.21
N GLU A 135 -24.21 -7.55 -15.37
CA GLU A 135 -22.84 -7.48 -15.88
C GLU A 135 -21.96 -6.68 -14.90
N GLN A 136 -22.44 -5.53 -14.43
CA GLN A 136 -21.75 -4.74 -13.41
C GLN A 136 -21.58 -5.52 -12.10
N PHE A 137 -22.59 -6.29 -11.69
CA PHE A 137 -22.51 -7.16 -10.51
C PHE A 137 -21.43 -8.24 -10.67
N THR A 138 -21.34 -8.88 -11.84
CA THR A 138 -20.32 -9.90 -12.12
C THR A 138 -18.93 -9.31 -12.32
N ALA A 139 -18.83 -8.05 -12.75
CA ALA A 139 -17.55 -7.34 -12.86
C ALA A 139 -16.94 -7.00 -11.49
N VAL A 140 -17.75 -6.97 -10.42
CA VAL A 140 -17.25 -6.84 -9.04
C VAL A 140 -16.73 -8.18 -8.57
N ASP A 141 -15.41 -8.36 -8.71
CA ASP A 141 -14.74 -9.59 -8.33
C ASP A 141 -14.29 -9.58 -6.85
N VAL A 142 -15.20 -10.01 -5.98
CA VAL A 142 -14.91 -10.18 -4.55
C VAL A 142 -13.93 -11.33 -4.31
N GLU A 143 -13.96 -12.36 -5.14
CA GLU A 143 -13.12 -13.55 -4.98
C GLU A 143 -11.65 -13.21 -5.23
N THR A 144 -11.35 -12.49 -6.31
CA THR A 144 -10.02 -11.99 -6.60
C THR A 144 -9.57 -11.00 -5.52
N ALA A 145 -10.42 -10.06 -5.09
CA ALA A 145 -10.07 -9.12 -4.02
C ALA A 145 -9.69 -9.82 -2.71
N VAL A 146 -10.43 -10.88 -2.34
CA VAL A 146 -10.14 -11.69 -1.16
C VAL A 146 -8.86 -12.51 -1.35
N THR A 147 -8.72 -13.19 -2.49
CA THR A 147 -7.60 -14.09 -2.78
C THR A 147 -6.28 -13.33 -2.87
N ASP A 148 -6.25 -12.23 -3.62
CA ASP A 148 -5.07 -11.38 -3.75
C ASP A 148 -4.73 -10.74 -2.40
N GLY A 149 -5.73 -10.26 -1.66
CA GLY A 149 -5.53 -9.69 -0.34
C GLY A 149 -4.95 -10.69 0.66
N PHE A 150 -5.45 -11.93 0.67
CA PHE A 150 -4.91 -12.99 1.52
C PHE A 150 -3.51 -13.44 1.10
N ASN A 151 -3.25 -13.58 -0.19
CA ASN A 151 -1.93 -13.97 -0.68
C ASN A 151 -0.87 -12.92 -0.32
N ASN A 152 -1.18 -11.63 -0.52
CA ASN A 152 -0.30 -10.54 -0.18
C ASN A 152 -0.05 -10.45 1.34
N PHE A 153 -1.11 -10.56 2.15
CA PHE A 153 -0.99 -10.53 3.60
C PHE A 153 -0.22 -11.74 4.15
N THR A 154 -0.50 -12.94 3.65
CA THR A 154 0.12 -14.17 4.12
C THR A 154 1.60 -14.23 3.75
N GLY A 155 2.00 -13.75 2.56
CA GLY A 155 3.41 -13.66 2.19
C GLY A 155 4.23 -12.77 3.13
N GLU A 156 3.65 -11.67 3.62
CA GLU A 156 4.30 -10.80 4.60
C GLU A 156 4.38 -11.48 5.99
N VAL A 157 3.32 -12.16 6.40
CA VAL A 157 3.29 -12.96 7.65
C VAL A 157 4.36 -14.05 7.61
N GLU A 158 4.48 -14.79 6.51
CA GLU A 158 5.50 -15.82 6.32
C GLU A 158 6.91 -15.22 6.39
N THR A 159 7.13 -14.06 5.77
CA THR A 159 8.40 -13.34 5.83
C THR A 159 8.75 -12.94 7.27
N MET A 160 7.78 -12.41 8.03
CA MET A 160 7.96 -12.08 9.44
C MET A 160 8.25 -13.33 10.29
N LEU A 161 7.55 -14.44 10.04
CA LEU A 161 7.79 -15.71 10.74
C LEU A 161 9.17 -16.28 10.44
N ALA A 162 9.66 -16.15 9.20
CA ALA A 162 10.99 -16.61 8.81
C ALA A 162 12.13 -15.85 9.53
N GLU A 163 11.88 -14.62 9.96
CA GLU A 163 12.86 -13.79 10.66
C GLU A 163 12.84 -13.95 12.19
N MET A 164 11.75 -14.46 12.76
CA MET A 164 11.63 -14.69 14.21
C MET A 164 12.78 -15.52 14.82
N PRO A 165 13.30 -16.58 14.18
CA PRO A 165 14.46 -17.31 14.68
C PRO A 165 15.70 -16.42 14.86
N THR A 166 15.91 -15.45 13.95
CA THR A 166 17.08 -14.55 13.99
C THR A 166 17.00 -13.54 15.14
N LEU A 167 15.78 -13.12 15.49
CA LEU A 167 15.52 -12.30 16.68
C LEU A 167 15.70 -13.13 17.96
N SER A 168 15.21 -14.37 17.98
CA SER A 168 15.41 -15.25 19.12
C SER A 168 16.90 -15.49 19.39
N GLU A 169 17.69 -15.70 18.34
CA GLU A 169 19.14 -15.84 18.42
C GLU A 169 19.79 -14.58 18.99
N SER A 170 19.41 -13.39 18.52
CA SER A 170 19.99 -12.13 19.03
C SER A 170 19.60 -11.85 20.48
N ILE A 171 18.38 -12.21 20.90
CA ILE A 171 17.96 -12.16 22.31
C ILE A 171 18.82 -13.10 23.14
N GLN A 172 19.10 -14.32 22.68
CA GLN A 172 19.97 -15.26 23.40
C GLN A 172 21.39 -14.74 23.54
N LEU A 173 21.96 -14.18 22.46
CA LEU A 173 23.27 -13.52 22.49
C LEU A 173 23.29 -12.33 23.46
N GLY A 174 22.25 -11.50 23.46
CA GLY A 174 22.09 -10.39 24.38
C GLY A 174 21.97 -10.83 25.85
N ARG A 175 21.23 -11.91 26.12
CA ARG A 175 21.13 -12.51 27.47
C ARG A 175 22.46 -13.08 27.93
N GLN A 176 23.16 -13.82 27.06
CA GLN A 176 24.48 -14.36 27.36
C GLN A 176 25.50 -13.25 27.63
N ALA A 177 25.47 -12.17 26.85
CA ALA A 177 26.29 -10.98 27.05
C ALA A 177 26.04 -10.35 28.44
N LEU A 178 24.77 -10.22 28.84
CA LEU A 178 24.38 -9.68 30.14
C LEU A 178 24.78 -10.62 31.30
N GLU A 179 24.54 -11.92 31.17
CA GLU A 179 24.94 -12.94 32.15
C GLU A 179 26.46 -12.95 32.35
N ASN A 180 27.23 -12.85 31.27
CA ASN A 180 28.68 -12.73 31.31
C ASN A 180 29.13 -11.46 32.05
N PHE A 181 28.49 -10.33 31.78
CA PHE A 181 28.76 -9.07 32.48
C PHE A 181 28.43 -9.18 33.99
N GLU A 182 27.26 -9.71 34.33
CA GLU A 182 26.82 -9.88 35.71
C GLU A 182 27.76 -10.78 36.51
N SER A 183 28.29 -11.86 35.90
CA SER A 183 29.27 -12.75 36.54
C SER A 183 30.59 -12.07 36.91
N GLN A 184 30.92 -10.95 36.26
CA GLN A 184 32.16 -10.20 36.47
C GLN A 184 32.02 -9.06 37.47
N VAL A 185 30.80 -8.61 37.77
CA VAL A 185 30.52 -7.54 38.75
C VAL A 185 31.11 -7.85 40.14
N PRO A 186 30.99 -9.07 40.71
CA PRO A 186 31.58 -9.38 42.01
C PRO A 186 33.10 -9.18 42.07
N VAL A 187 33.80 -9.37 40.96
CA VAL A 187 35.27 -9.21 40.92
C VAL A 187 35.66 -7.75 41.13
N LEU A 188 34.89 -6.81 40.59
CA LEU A 188 35.12 -5.38 40.82
C LEU A 188 34.61 -4.93 42.18
N ASP A 189 33.55 -5.55 42.69
CA ASP A 189 33.06 -5.32 44.05
C ASP A 189 34.15 -5.65 45.07
N ASN A 190 34.79 -6.82 44.90
CA ASN A 190 35.95 -7.24 45.69
C ASN A 190 37.12 -6.27 45.57
N GLY A 191 37.43 -5.79 44.36
CA GLY A 191 38.43 -4.75 44.14
C GLY A 191 38.12 -3.46 44.91
N ARG A 192 36.88 -2.98 44.82
CA ARG A 192 36.42 -1.78 45.55
C ARG A 192 36.53 -1.96 47.06
N LEU A 193 36.10 -3.10 47.59
CA LEU A 193 36.22 -3.42 49.01
C LEU A 193 37.68 -3.47 49.45
N TRP A 194 38.57 -4.02 48.62
CA TRP A 194 40.00 -4.00 48.87
C TRP A 194 40.55 -2.56 48.95
N LEU A 195 40.19 -1.68 48.00
CA LEU A 195 40.59 -0.27 48.04
C LEU A 195 40.12 0.45 49.30
N ILE A 196 38.86 0.26 49.70
CA ILE A 196 38.31 0.88 50.92
C ILE A 196 39.09 0.43 52.16
N ASN A 197 39.32 -0.87 52.28
CA ASN A 197 40.07 -1.44 53.40
C ASN A 197 41.53 -0.95 53.41
N HIS A 198 42.15 -0.80 52.24
CA HIS A 198 43.53 -0.35 52.11
C HIS A 198 43.68 1.14 52.42
N LEU A 199 42.76 1.97 51.93
CA LEU A 199 42.74 3.41 52.23
C LEU A 199 42.60 3.66 53.74
N SER A 200 41.72 2.91 54.41
CA SER A 200 41.56 3.00 55.87
C SER A 200 42.84 2.65 56.64
N LYS A 201 43.63 1.68 56.16
CA LYS A 201 44.94 1.35 56.75
C LYS A 201 45.95 2.48 56.57
N ILE A 202 46.02 3.06 55.37
CA ILE A 202 46.91 4.18 55.06
C ILE A 202 46.56 5.41 55.91
N GLU A 203 45.28 5.76 56.01
CA GLU A 203 44.79 6.84 56.87
C GLU A 203 45.20 6.61 58.33
N GLY A 204 45.10 5.37 58.83
CA GLY A 204 45.57 5.00 60.17
C GLY A 204 47.08 5.24 60.35
N TYR A 205 47.92 4.87 59.37
CA TYR A 205 49.35 5.15 59.42
C TYR A 205 49.66 6.65 59.41
N PHE A 206 48.96 7.44 58.59
CA PHE A 206 49.12 8.89 58.55
C PHE A 206 48.68 9.57 59.85
N GLN A 207 47.57 9.14 60.47
CA GLN A 207 47.12 9.66 61.76
C GLN A 207 48.13 9.38 62.88
N VAL A 208 48.75 8.19 62.90
CA VAL A 208 49.81 7.87 63.86
C VAL A 208 51.04 8.76 63.63
N VAL A 209 51.43 9.00 62.37
CA VAL A 209 52.53 9.92 62.03
C VAL A 209 52.19 11.36 62.41
N GLU A 210 50.96 11.82 62.15
CA GLU A 210 50.49 13.16 62.47
C GLU A 210 50.40 13.39 63.99
N GLN A 211 49.92 12.43 64.76
CA GLN A 211 49.89 12.51 66.22
C GLN A 211 51.32 12.58 66.79
N LEU A 212 52.23 11.78 66.25
CA LEU A 212 53.64 11.78 66.67
C LEU A 212 54.36 13.08 66.27
N LEU A 213 54.01 13.65 65.11
CA LEU A 213 54.47 14.96 64.69
C LEU A 213 53.84 16.09 65.52
N SER A 214 52.57 16.04 65.88
CA SER A 214 51.92 17.04 66.73
C SER A 214 52.51 17.04 68.15
N GLU A 215 52.73 15.86 68.72
CA GLU A 215 53.38 15.69 70.03
C GLU A 215 54.86 16.14 70.00
N ALA A 216 55.53 15.97 68.86
CA ALA A 216 56.86 16.54 68.64
C ALA A 216 56.81 18.06 68.39
N VAL A 217 55.81 18.57 67.65
CA VAL A 217 55.68 19.97 67.21
C VAL A 217 55.27 20.90 68.36
N ASP A 218 54.57 20.41 69.39
CA ASP A 218 54.39 21.16 70.65
C ASP A 218 55.72 21.39 71.41
N ARG A 219 56.83 20.78 70.97
CA ARG A 219 58.21 21.07 71.41
C ARG A 219 59.07 21.82 70.38
N VAL A 220 58.50 22.24 69.26
CA VAL A 220 59.26 22.78 68.13
C VAL A 220 59.23 24.31 68.12
N GLY A 221 60.09 24.87 68.97
CA GLY A 221 60.63 26.21 68.77
C GLY A 221 61.81 26.25 67.77
N PRO A 222 62.53 25.13 67.51
CA PRO A 222 63.47 25.12 66.39
C PRO A 222 63.71 23.74 65.74
N PHE A 223 62.75 23.15 65.04
CA PHE A 223 62.92 21.86 64.30
C PHE A 223 63.88 22.00 63.13
N LEU A 224 63.88 23.16 62.45
CA LEU A 224 64.80 23.43 61.35
C LEU A 224 66.24 23.61 61.82
N GLN A 225 66.44 24.17 63.03
CA GLN A 225 67.76 24.25 63.67
C GLN A 225 68.23 22.85 64.08
N MET A 226 67.33 22.04 64.64
CA MET A 226 67.60 20.66 65.02
C MET A 226 67.89 19.74 63.81
N LEU A 227 67.36 20.04 62.62
CA LEU A 227 67.66 19.32 61.37
C LEU A 227 69.07 19.65 60.83
N THR A 228 69.52 20.89 61.00
CA THR A 228 70.87 21.32 60.64
C THR A 228 71.90 20.74 61.63
N ASP A 229 71.57 20.75 62.92
CA ASP A 229 72.39 20.12 63.97
C ASP A 229 72.35 18.57 63.89
N TRP A 230 71.26 17.97 63.38
CA TRP A 230 71.16 16.53 63.10
C TRP A 230 72.07 16.10 61.95
N PHE A 231 72.16 16.87 60.86
CA PHE A 231 73.06 16.55 59.75
C PHE A 231 74.55 16.65 60.16
N GLU A 232 74.92 17.57 61.05
CA GLU A 232 76.26 17.61 61.66
C GLU A 232 76.47 16.49 62.70
N GLY A 233 75.42 16.12 63.44
CA GLY A 233 75.44 15.07 64.48
C GLY A 233 75.53 13.64 63.94
N VAL A 234 74.93 13.35 62.78
CA VAL A 234 74.99 12.04 62.10
C VAL A 234 76.42 11.62 61.76
N LYS A 235 77.34 12.59 61.59
CA LYS A 235 78.75 12.31 61.30
C LYS A 235 79.58 11.95 62.52
N LYS A 236 79.08 12.16 63.75
CA LYS A 236 79.90 12.02 64.96
C LYS A 236 79.56 10.81 65.81
N TRP A 237 78.32 10.37 65.95
CA TRP A 237 78.00 9.27 66.89
C TRP A 237 76.77 8.44 66.45
N LEU A 238 77.04 7.26 65.87
CA LEU A 238 76.46 6.03 66.41
C LEU A 238 77.32 5.74 67.66
N PRO A 239 76.82 5.50 68.90
CA PRO A 239 75.47 5.07 69.32
C PRO A 239 74.91 5.76 70.60
N PHE A 240 73.63 5.49 70.95
CA PHE A 240 72.93 5.77 72.23
C PHE A 240 72.30 7.17 72.45
N GLY A 241 70.96 7.20 72.53
CA GLY A 241 70.24 8.17 73.36
C GLY A 241 68.93 8.74 72.83
N ILE A 242 68.78 8.88 71.51
CA ILE A 242 67.53 9.34 70.83
C ILE A 242 67.03 8.22 69.90
N GLY A 243 67.29 6.97 70.30
CA GLY A 243 66.98 5.79 69.52
C GLY A 243 65.49 5.60 69.37
N GLN A 244 64.70 5.71 70.43
CA GLN A 244 63.31 5.24 70.38
C GLN A 244 62.42 6.07 69.43
N THR A 245 62.51 7.41 69.44
CA THR A 245 61.70 8.26 68.54
C THR A 245 62.20 8.19 67.08
N ALA A 246 63.51 8.20 66.86
CA ALA A 246 64.08 8.05 65.52
C ALA A 246 63.88 6.64 64.96
N THR A 247 63.93 5.61 65.81
CA THR A 247 63.59 4.22 65.48
C THR A 247 62.10 4.11 65.21
N THR A 248 61.20 4.74 65.96
CA THR A 248 59.76 4.71 65.66
C THR A 248 59.43 5.45 64.36
N ILE A 249 60.01 6.62 64.09
CA ILE A 249 59.80 7.35 62.81
C ILE A 249 60.42 6.59 61.64
N MET A 250 61.67 6.11 61.78
CA MET A 250 62.28 5.28 60.75
C MET A 250 61.55 3.95 60.60
N GLN A 251 60.96 3.39 61.66
CA GLN A 251 60.12 2.20 61.58
C GLN A 251 58.82 2.51 60.85
N SER A 252 58.10 3.61 61.14
CA SER A 252 56.89 3.99 60.41
C SER A 252 57.15 4.35 58.94
N ILE A 253 58.26 5.02 58.63
CA ILE A 253 58.69 5.29 57.25
C ILE A 253 59.14 3.99 56.57
N THR A 254 59.85 3.12 57.29
CA THR A 254 60.24 1.79 56.80
C THR A 254 59.00 0.92 56.56
N ASP A 255 58.02 0.93 57.45
CA ASP A 255 56.76 0.21 57.35
C ASP A 255 55.93 0.76 56.19
N LEU A 256 55.89 2.08 55.98
CA LEU A 256 55.25 2.70 54.81
C LEU A 256 55.96 2.32 53.50
N ILE A 257 57.29 2.31 53.49
CA ILE A 257 58.10 1.89 52.34
C ILE A 257 57.99 0.37 52.11
N MET A 258 57.87 -0.44 53.16
CA MET A 258 57.66 -1.88 53.08
C MET A 258 56.23 -2.24 52.69
N GLU A 259 55.25 -1.37 52.98
CA GLU A 259 53.85 -1.51 52.56
C GLU A 259 53.62 -1.01 51.12
N THR A 260 54.56 -0.23 50.56
CA THR A 260 54.48 0.25 49.17
C THR A 260 54.49 -0.91 48.15
N PRO A 261 55.37 -1.93 48.24
CA PRO A 261 55.28 -3.15 47.42
C PRO A 261 53.95 -3.89 47.57
N ASN A 262 53.42 -4.01 48.78
CA ASN A 262 52.12 -4.65 49.05
C ASN A 262 50.97 -3.85 48.44
N THR A 263 51.06 -2.52 48.48
CA THR A 263 50.11 -1.60 47.86
C THR A 263 50.11 -1.72 46.34
N ILE A 264 51.30 -1.75 45.72
CA ILE A 264 51.44 -1.88 44.25
C ILE A 264 50.94 -3.26 43.80
N SER A 265 51.35 -4.34 44.47
CA SER A 265 50.89 -5.69 44.16
C SER A 265 49.38 -5.85 44.38
N GLY A 266 48.83 -5.23 45.43
CA GLY A 266 47.40 -5.23 45.71
C GLY A 266 46.58 -4.40 44.72
N LEU A 267 47.08 -3.24 44.28
CA LEU A 267 46.49 -2.45 43.20
C LEU A 267 46.48 -3.23 41.89
N ASP A 268 47.57 -3.92 41.56
CA ASP A 268 47.60 -4.73 40.35
C ASP A 268 46.59 -5.88 40.41
N THR A 269 46.62 -6.66 41.50
CA THR A 269 45.80 -7.87 41.65
C THR A 269 44.31 -7.57 41.83
N ASN A 270 43.96 -6.57 42.65
CA ASN A 270 42.58 -6.30 43.03
C ASN A 270 41.91 -5.22 42.17
N ILE A 271 42.68 -4.40 41.44
CA ILE A 271 42.13 -3.29 40.65
C ILE A 271 42.53 -3.39 39.18
N ALA A 272 43.83 -3.40 38.86
CA ALA A 272 44.27 -3.35 37.48
C ALA A 272 43.86 -4.61 36.69
N GLN A 273 44.05 -5.80 37.26
CA GLN A 273 43.68 -7.07 36.62
C GLN A 273 42.16 -7.20 36.38
N PRO A 274 41.27 -6.98 37.36
CA PRO A 274 39.82 -6.96 37.13
C PRO A 274 39.39 -5.91 36.12
N LEU A 275 39.94 -4.70 36.21
CA LEU A 275 39.59 -3.62 35.29
C LEU A 275 40.06 -3.90 33.86
N ASN A 276 41.19 -4.59 33.69
CA ASN A 276 41.68 -5.05 32.40
C ASN A 276 40.70 -6.02 31.73
N VAL A 277 39.94 -6.84 32.47
CA VAL A 277 38.93 -7.71 31.86
C VAL A 277 37.88 -6.90 31.09
N TRP A 278 37.61 -5.65 31.49
CA TRP A 278 36.62 -4.78 30.85
C TRP A 278 37.23 -3.75 29.90
N LEU A 279 38.38 -3.20 30.27
CA LEU A 279 39.02 -2.08 29.57
C LEU A 279 40.15 -2.51 28.64
N ASN A 280 40.55 -3.79 28.66
CA ASN A 280 41.54 -4.29 27.71
C ASN A 280 41.04 -3.99 26.29
N ARG A 281 41.93 -3.40 25.50
CA ARG A 281 41.64 -2.96 24.16
C ARG A 281 42.17 -3.98 23.17
N ASP A 282 41.34 -4.31 22.20
CA ASP A 282 41.73 -5.17 21.11
C ASP A 282 42.50 -4.38 20.01
N GLN A 283 42.82 -5.06 18.91
CA GLN A 283 43.51 -4.48 17.76
C GLN A 283 42.70 -3.35 17.08
N ASN A 284 41.38 -3.28 17.32
CA ASN A 284 40.48 -2.28 16.77
C ASN A 284 40.25 -1.11 17.73
N ASN A 285 41.00 -1.04 18.85
CA ASN A 285 40.85 -0.03 19.90
C ASN A 285 39.46 -0.04 20.57
N GLU A 286 38.74 -1.17 20.49
CA GLU A 286 37.49 -1.40 21.21
C GLU A 286 37.79 -2.07 22.56
N THR A 287 37.04 -1.71 23.60
CA THR A 287 37.20 -2.35 24.92
C THR A 287 36.52 -3.72 24.93
N ALA A 288 37.03 -4.65 25.74
CA ALA A 288 36.41 -5.96 25.95
C ALA A 288 34.94 -5.84 26.39
N LEU A 289 34.61 -4.86 27.23
CA LEU A 289 33.22 -4.55 27.60
C LEU A 289 32.38 -4.14 26.37
N HIS A 290 32.95 -3.34 25.47
CA HIS A 290 32.26 -2.95 24.24
C HIS A 290 31.94 -4.17 23.39
N GLN A 291 32.88 -5.10 23.23
CA GLN A 291 32.72 -6.26 22.38
C GLN A 291 31.80 -7.32 22.97
N THR A 292 31.86 -7.53 24.27
CA THR A 292 31.14 -8.61 24.95
C THR A 292 29.72 -8.22 25.35
N LEU A 293 29.49 -6.95 25.70
CA LEU A 293 28.18 -6.47 26.16
C LEU A 293 27.53 -5.52 25.15
N ILE A 294 28.23 -4.46 24.76
CA ILE A 294 27.60 -3.34 24.03
C ILE A 294 27.30 -3.75 22.58
N LYS A 295 28.23 -4.42 21.91
CA LYS A 295 28.13 -4.77 20.49
C LYS A 295 27.00 -5.75 20.19
N PRO A 296 26.82 -6.87 20.92
CA PRO A 296 25.70 -7.79 20.67
C PRO A 296 24.33 -7.11 20.91
N LEU A 297 24.24 -6.26 21.94
CA LEU A 297 23.01 -5.53 22.23
C LEU A 297 22.72 -4.46 21.16
N ARG A 298 23.72 -3.68 20.76
CA ARG A 298 23.58 -2.54 19.85
C ARG A 298 23.52 -2.92 18.39
N ASP A 299 24.36 -3.83 17.96
CA ASP A 299 24.56 -4.11 16.53
C ASP A 299 23.74 -5.33 16.07
N ASP A 300 23.27 -6.17 16.99
CA ASP A 300 22.48 -7.37 16.64
C ASP A 300 21.06 -7.33 17.24
N LEU A 301 20.91 -7.19 18.56
CA LEU A 301 19.59 -7.24 19.22
C LEU A 301 18.70 -6.04 18.87
N MET A 302 19.16 -4.81 19.12
CA MET A 302 18.35 -3.60 18.92
C MET A 302 17.85 -3.46 17.48
N PRO A 303 18.70 -3.61 16.43
CA PRO A 303 18.24 -3.48 15.05
C PRO A 303 17.20 -4.53 14.67
N LYS A 304 17.35 -5.78 15.12
CA LYS A 304 16.38 -6.86 14.87
C LYS A 304 15.06 -6.62 15.61
N ALA A 305 15.11 -6.09 16.83
CA ALA A 305 13.91 -5.71 17.58
C ALA A 305 13.17 -4.56 16.88
N ASP A 306 13.89 -3.51 16.47
CA ASP A 306 13.33 -2.38 15.72
C ASP A 306 12.72 -2.82 14.39
N MET A 307 13.40 -3.72 13.68
CA MET A 307 12.89 -4.31 12.45
C MET A 307 11.59 -5.08 12.70
N THR A 308 11.52 -5.87 13.77
CA THR A 308 10.31 -6.64 14.12
C THR A 308 9.14 -5.73 14.46
N VAL A 309 9.37 -4.66 15.23
CA VAL A 309 8.35 -3.64 15.52
C VAL A 309 7.88 -2.95 14.25
N SER A 310 8.83 -2.56 13.38
CA SER A 310 8.52 -1.91 12.10
C SER A 310 7.69 -2.83 11.19
N LYS A 311 8.04 -4.12 11.12
CA LYS A 311 7.29 -5.12 10.35
C LYS A 311 5.91 -5.38 10.91
N ALA A 312 5.74 -5.42 12.23
CA ALA A 312 4.42 -5.54 12.84
C ALA A 312 3.51 -4.35 12.48
N GLN A 313 4.06 -3.13 12.43
CA GLN A 313 3.33 -1.94 11.97
C GLN A 313 3.00 -2.03 10.47
N GLN A 314 3.97 -2.43 9.64
CA GLN A 314 3.75 -2.65 8.21
C GLN A 314 2.69 -3.71 7.93
N MET A 315 2.67 -4.79 8.70
CA MET A 315 1.69 -5.87 8.58
C MET A 315 0.26 -5.37 8.86
N ASN A 316 0.09 -4.46 9.83
CA ASN A 316 -1.21 -3.83 10.07
C ASN A 316 -1.66 -2.95 8.90
N GLU A 317 -0.75 -2.16 8.32
CA GLU A 317 -1.08 -1.34 7.14
C GLU A 317 -1.30 -2.20 5.89
N MET A 318 -0.56 -3.30 5.73
CA MET A 318 -0.76 -4.27 4.66
C MET A 318 -2.11 -4.97 4.79
N TYR A 319 -2.49 -5.38 5.99
CA TYR A 319 -3.82 -5.93 6.27
C TYR A 319 -4.92 -4.96 5.84
N LYS A 320 -4.79 -3.68 6.19
CA LYS A 320 -5.79 -2.67 5.81
C LYS A 320 -5.86 -2.48 4.30
N THR A 321 -4.71 -2.22 3.68
CA THR A 321 -4.63 -1.79 2.28
C THR A 321 -4.81 -2.92 1.28
N SER A 322 -4.28 -4.11 1.58
CA SER A 322 -4.35 -5.25 0.66
C SER A 322 -5.58 -6.12 0.87
N LEU A 323 -6.11 -6.21 2.10
CA LEU A 323 -7.22 -7.12 2.40
C LEU A 323 -8.49 -6.38 2.80
N LYS A 324 -8.44 -5.57 3.86
CA LYS A 324 -9.65 -4.97 4.42
C LYS A 324 -10.35 -4.03 3.44
N GLU A 325 -9.66 -3.01 2.95
CA GLU A 325 -10.26 -1.96 2.10
C GLU A 325 -10.75 -2.50 0.75
N PRO A 326 -9.99 -3.33 0.01
CA PRO A 326 -10.47 -3.89 -1.25
C PRO A 326 -11.70 -4.78 -1.07
N VAL A 327 -11.69 -5.63 -0.04
CA VAL A 327 -12.82 -6.53 0.26
C VAL A 327 -14.05 -5.74 0.72
N GLU A 328 -13.90 -4.78 1.62
CA GLU A 328 -15.01 -3.91 2.04
C GLU A 328 -15.59 -3.13 0.84
N THR A 329 -14.73 -2.62 -0.03
CA THR A 329 -15.14 -1.91 -1.25
C THR A 329 -15.91 -2.83 -2.19
N ALA A 330 -15.38 -4.02 -2.50
CA ALA A 330 -16.02 -4.99 -3.38
C ALA A 330 -17.35 -5.50 -2.82
N VAL A 331 -17.42 -5.80 -1.52
CA VAL A 331 -18.67 -6.23 -0.87
C VAL A 331 -19.69 -5.09 -0.85
N SER A 332 -19.26 -3.84 -0.61
CA SER A 332 -20.16 -2.68 -0.59
C SER A 332 -20.75 -2.39 -1.97
N SER A 333 -19.93 -2.44 -3.03
CA SER A 333 -20.37 -2.22 -4.40
C SER A 333 -21.31 -3.34 -4.83
N GLN A 334 -20.98 -4.58 -4.49
CA GLN A 334 -21.84 -5.74 -4.74
C GLN A 334 -23.21 -5.58 -4.07
N ARG A 335 -23.25 -5.12 -2.80
CA ARG A 335 -24.50 -4.86 -2.06
C ARG A 335 -25.29 -3.71 -2.69
N ALA A 336 -24.62 -2.64 -3.11
CA ALA A 336 -25.26 -1.50 -3.77
C ALA A 336 -25.91 -1.93 -5.09
N ILE A 337 -25.20 -2.70 -5.94
CA ILE A 337 -25.73 -3.20 -7.20
C ILE A 337 -26.90 -4.15 -6.97
N ARG A 338 -26.85 -5.04 -5.97
CA ARG A 338 -28.01 -5.87 -5.59
C ARG A 338 -29.23 -5.01 -5.23
N GLY A 339 -29.03 -3.94 -4.47
CA GLY A 339 -30.10 -3.00 -4.15
C GLY A 339 -30.70 -2.34 -5.40
N LEU A 340 -29.85 -1.92 -6.33
CA LEU A 340 -30.27 -1.36 -7.61
C LEU A 340 -31.05 -2.38 -8.45
N ILE A 341 -30.61 -3.63 -8.51
CA ILE A 341 -31.31 -4.71 -9.23
C ILE A 341 -32.72 -4.93 -8.66
N VAL A 342 -32.85 -5.01 -7.34
CA VAL A 342 -34.16 -5.19 -6.69
C VAL A 342 -35.07 -3.99 -6.97
N ALA A 343 -34.59 -2.77 -6.78
CA ALA A 343 -35.36 -1.56 -7.06
C ALA A 343 -35.75 -1.43 -8.54
N TYR A 344 -34.87 -1.84 -9.46
CA TYR A 344 -35.12 -1.83 -10.90
C TYR A 344 -36.23 -2.81 -11.27
N ARG A 345 -36.20 -4.01 -10.69
CA ARG A 345 -37.24 -5.04 -10.85
C ARG A 345 -38.59 -4.59 -10.34
N GLU A 346 -38.64 -4.00 -9.15
CA GLU A 346 -39.88 -3.46 -8.58
C GLU A 346 -40.46 -2.33 -9.44
N ARG A 347 -39.61 -1.44 -9.96
CA ARG A 347 -40.04 -0.31 -10.79
C ARG A 347 -40.60 -0.73 -12.15
N HIS A 348 -40.03 -1.79 -12.73
CA HIS A 348 -40.36 -2.23 -14.10
C HIS A 348 -41.17 -3.53 -14.18
N GLY A 349 -41.49 -4.15 -13.04
CA GLY A 349 -42.34 -5.35 -12.97
C GLY A 349 -41.69 -6.61 -13.56
N VAL A 350 -40.36 -6.74 -13.43
CA VAL A 350 -39.54 -7.83 -14.03
C VAL A 350 -38.81 -8.69 -13.01
#